data_AF-A0A2N5SF56-F1
#
_entry.id   AF-A0A2N5SF56-F1
#
_cell.length_a   1.000
_cell.length_b   1.000
_cell.length_c   1.000
_cell.angle_alpha   90.00
_cell.angle_beta   90.00
_cell.angle_gamma   90.00
#
_symmetry.space_group_name_H-M   'P 1'
#
loop_
_entity.id
_entity.type
_entity.pdbx_description
1 polymer ?
#
loop_
_entity_poly.entity_id
_entity_poly.type
_entity_poly.pdbx_seq_one_letter_code
_entity_poly.pdbx_strand_id
1 'polypeptide(L)'
;MDELQPITNVLDEYQSNKLFSLDLRRDLIGQDPSFDTYQEIDDNGDLPEDVKQMEIEGKFLNTLDYDLISYESYFSAVQFNWVEAAAKEKFIASAILDEDGLKCSYDEIQRLNEPNLEYEKKLVALQQSIAADDERKILQIAQEIEDRYTSAQATFKLGRALTNDIADLELELNELKMSQKGDDVELMTITEATEAAGELERQLMEMTTKLSDNNQQIPKLKAQYPKEFKLVDQLRIERNAIEKAEGHRRRTLGGRIKGNSIVKLESCRKWLTSVSRTYKAVQSILSIDVSGANLLSPTKLQVKFGLRRPLIGILVVEFANSPALGTQIISSAYLDQSSQDISTVVQRAIQDNDLCYLILAVLHFLSCLQSSLPEH
;
A
#
# COMPACT_ATOMS: atom_id res chain seq x y z
N MET A 1 -5.05 -63.36 -4.72
CA MET A 1 -6.03 -62.65 -3.86
C MET A 1 -5.58 -62.68 -2.40
N ASP A 2 -5.20 -63.85 -1.85
CA ASP A 2 -4.81 -63.97 -0.42
C ASP A 2 -3.52 -63.23 -0.01
N GLU A 3 -2.62 -62.87 -0.93
CA GLU A 3 -1.37 -62.17 -0.59
C GLU A 3 -1.52 -60.63 -0.51
N LEU A 4 -2.62 -60.08 -1.04
CA LEU A 4 -2.89 -58.64 -1.02
C LEU A 4 -3.75 -58.23 0.18
N GLN A 5 -4.62 -59.14 0.65
CA GLN A 5 -5.44 -58.96 1.86
C GLN A 5 -4.66 -58.47 3.11
N PRO A 6 -3.47 -59.02 3.45
CA PRO A 6 -2.72 -58.54 4.60
C PRO A 6 -2.16 -57.13 4.39
N ILE A 7 -1.82 -56.74 3.16
CA ILE A 7 -1.29 -55.41 2.85
C ILE A 7 -2.42 -54.37 2.93
N THR A 8 -3.61 -54.70 2.42
CA THR A 8 -4.79 -53.84 2.51
C THR A 8 -5.25 -53.68 3.95
N ASN A 9 -5.24 -54.76 4.75
CA ASN A 9 -5.57 -54.69 6.17
C ASN A 9 -4.55 -53.86 6.97
N VAL A 10 -3.25 -53.95 6.65
CA VAL A 10 -2.21 -53.12 7.29
C VAL A 10 -2.36 -51.65 6.89
N LEU A 11 -2.74 -51.36 5.64
CA LEU A 11 -3.02 -50.00 5.16
C LEU A 11 -4.29 -49.42 5.76
N ASP A 12 -5.36 -50.21 5.88
CA ASP A 12 -6.61 -49.80 6.54
C ASP A 12 -6.38 -49.61 8.04
N GLU A 13 -5.56 -50.44 8.69
CA GLU A 13 -5.15 -50.25 10.09
C GLU A 13 -4.29 -48.99 10.25
N TYR A 14 -3.42 -48.66 9.28
CA TYR A 14 -2.63 -47.42 9.23
C TYR A 14 -3.47 -46.16 8.96
N GLN A 15 -4.54 -46.26 8.17
CA GLN A 15 -5.45 -45.15 7.89
C GLN A 15 -6.46 -44.94 9.03
N SER A 16 -6.89 -46.02 9.68
CA SER A 16 -7.84 -45.99 10.81
C SER A 16 -7.18 -45.52 12.10
N ASN A 17 -5.89 -45.84 12.30
CA ASN A 17 -5.12 -45.42 13.46
C ASN A 17 -3.90 -44.58 13.04
N LYS A 18 -3.90 -43.31 13.49
CA LYS A 18 -2.68 -42.54 13.84
C LYS A 18 -1.91 -41.77 12.75
N LEU A 19 -2.59 -41.04 11.87
CA LEU A 19 -2.00 -39.81 11.28
C LEU A 19 -2.63 -38.51 11.79
N PHE A 20 -3.80 -38.59 12.43
CA PHE A 20 -4.55 -37.43 12.94
C PHE A 20 -4.93 -37.52 14.42
N SER A 21 -4.55 -38.58 15.15
CA SER A 21 -4.85 -38.63 16.58
C SER A 21 -3.98 -37.64 17.34
N LEU A 22 -4.63 -36.74 18.08
CA LEU A 22 -3.99 -35.75 18.93
C LEU A 22 -3.05 -36.39 19.97
N ASP A 23 -3.35 -37.63 20.36
CA ASP A 23 -2.58 -38.40 21.34
C ASP A 23 -1.19 -38.79 20.82
N LEU A 24 -1.06 -39.21 19.55
CA LEU A 24 0.26 -39.49 18.96
C LEU A 24 1.08 -38.20 18.81
N ARG A 25 0.40 -37.08 18.56
CA ARG A 25 1.01 -35.76 18.48
C ARG A 25 1.50 -35.30 19.86
N ARG A 26 0.77 -35.61 20.93
CA ARG A 26 1.18 -35.40 22.33
C ARG A 26 2.41 -36.24 22.69
N ASP A 27 2.42 -37.51 22.32
CA ASP A 27 3.56 -38.41 22.57
C ASP A 27 4.83 -37.99 21.79
N LEU A 28 4.69 -37.56 20.53
CA LEU A 28 5.81 -37.10 19.70
C LEU A 28 6.40 -35.75 20.16
N ILE A 29 5.60 -34.92 20.83
CA ILE A 29 6.03 -33.62 21.38
C ILE A 29 6.68 -33.80 22.78
N GLY A 30 6.66 -35.01 23.36
CA GLY A 30 7.35 -35.30 24.61
C GLY A 30 6.78 -34.54 25.82
N GLN A 31 5.47 -34.28 25.83
CA GLN A 31 4.80 -33.70 27.00
C GLN A 31 4.35 -34.82 27.94
N ASP A 32 5.01 -34.94 29.09
CA ASP A 32 4.60 -35.82 30.18
C ASP A 32 3.14 -35.55 30.59
N PRO A 33 2.36 -36.59 30.94
CA PRO A 33 0.93 -36.49 31.21
C PRO A 33 0.59 -35.85 32.58
N SER A 34 1.53 -35.14 33.20
CA SER A 34 1.38 -34.57 34.55
C SER A 34 0.83 -33.13 34.57
N PHE A 35 0.54 -32.51 33.42
CA PHE A 35 0.03 -31.13 33.38
C PHE A 35 -1.49 -31.07 33.15
N ASP A 36 -2.24 -31.83 33.95
CA ASP A 36 -3.64 -31.53 34.20
C ASP A 36 -3.73 -30.39 35.21
N THR A 37 -3.65 -29.17 34.71
CA THR A 37 -4.23 -28.03 35.42
C THR A 37 -4.92 -27.17 34.38
N TYR A 38 -6.25 -27.28 34.34
CA TYR A 38 -7.12 -26.27 33.75
C TYR A 38 -6.92 -24.98 34.57
N GLN A 39 -5.86 -24.25 34.25
CA GLN A 39 -5.77 -22.83 34.56
C GLN A 39 -6.20 -22.09 33.31
N GLU A 40 -7.28 -21.33 33.46
CA GLU A 40 -7.69 -20.30 32.53
C GLU A 40 -6.43 -19.51 32.12
N ILE A 41 -6.20 -19.44 30.81
CA ILE A 41 -5.12 -18.62 30.25
C ILE A 41 -5.49 -17.17 30.53
N ASP A 42 -4.95 -16.64 31.62
CA ASP A 42 -4.92 -15.20 31.89
C ASP A 42 -3.90 -14.58 30.91
N ASP A 43 -4.41 -13.83 29.94
CA ASP A 43 -3.67 -13.26 28.81
C ASP A 43 -2.64 -12.18 29.20
N ASN A 44 -2.29 -12.01 30.48
CA ASN A 44 -1.35 -11.00 30.93
C ASN A 44 -0.44 -11.47 32.07
N GLY A 45 0.72 -12.08 31.76
CA GLY A 45 1.75 -12.26 32.79
C GLY A 45 3.04 -12.95 32.35
N ASP A 46 2.95 -14.23 31.99
CA ASP A 46 4.11 -15.13 32.06
C ASP A 46 4.64 -15.59 30.70
N LEU A 47 4.98 -14.63 29.83
CA LEU A 47 5.99 -14.92 28.80
C LEU A 47 7.37 -14.83 29.46
N PRO A 48 8.22 -15.88 29.37
CA PRO A 48 9.57 -15.89 29.92
C PRO A 48 10.34 -14.63 29.48
N GLU A 49 11.11 -14.02 30.39
CA GLU A 49 11.84 -12.77 30.14
C GLU A 49 12.70 -12.83 28.87
N ASP A 50 13.26 -14.02 28.56
CA ASP A 50 14.06 -14.30 27.37
C ASP A 50 13.26 -14.14 26.05
N VAL A 51 11.95 -14.43 26.08
CA VAL A 51 11.04 -14.27 24.92
C VAL A 51 10.62 -12.81 24.76
N LYS A 52 10.47 -12.07 25.87
CA LYS A 52 10.18 -10.62 25.86
C LYS A 52 11.37 -9.79 25.36
N GLN A 53 12.60 -10.29 25.53
CA GLN A 53 13.84 -9.61 25.14
C GLN A 53 14.38 -10.03 23.76
N MET A 54 13.73 -10.97 23.08
CA MET A 54 14.14 -11.39 21.75
C MET A 54 13.76 -10.30 20.73
N GLU A 55 14.69 -9.38 20.45
CA GLU A 55 14.63 -8.53 19.25
C GLU A 55 14.71 -9.46 18.02
N ILE A 56 13.55 -9.90 17.54
CA ILE A 56 13.49 -10.71 16.33
C ILE A 56 13.86 -9.79 15.17
N GLU A 57 15.11 -9.89 14.70
CA GLU A 57 15.56 -9.15 13.53
C GLU A 57 14.57 -9.34 12.38
N GLY A 58 14.03 -8.24 11.83
CA GLY A 58 13.02 -8.31 10.76
C GLY A 58 13.48 -9.12 9.53
N LYS A 59 14.79 -9.31 9.35
CA LYS A 59 15.37 -10.20 8.33
C LYS A 59 15.08 -11.68 8.61
N PHE A 60 15.11 -12.10 9.88
CA PHE A 60 14.77 -13.47 10.29
C PHE A 60 13.28 -13.75 10.10
N LEU A 61 12.40 -12.80 10.48
CA LEU A 61 10.96 -12.90 10.21
C LEU A 61 10.66 -12.99 8.70
N ASN A 62 11.31 -12.17 7.88
CA ASN A 62 11.13 -12.22 6.43
C ASN A 62 11.64 -13.54 5.82
N THR A 63 12.68 -14.14 6.39
CA THR A 63 13.21 -15.44 5.94
C THR A 63 12.26 -16.57 6.34
N LEU A 64 11.74 -16.54 7.57
CA LEU A 64 10.73 -17.48 8.05
C LEU A 64 9.43 -17.39 7.25
N ASP A 65 8.99 -16.19 6.89
CA ASP A 65 7.82 -15.95 6.04
C ASP A 65 8.03 -16.52 4.63
N TYR A 66 9.23 -16.33 4.06
CA TYR A 66 9.59 -16.93 2.77
C TYR A 66 9.56 -18.45 2.83
N ASP A 67 10.14 -19.03 3.87
CA ASP A 67 10.16 -20.47 4.08
C ASP A 67 8.73 -21.02 4.26
N LEU A 68 7.87 -20.35 5.04
CA LEU A 68 6.47 -20.73 5.23
C LEU A 68 5.69 -20.73 3.91
N ILE A 69 5.86 -19.69 3.08
CA ILE A 69 5.23 -19.60 1.75
C ILE A 69 5.74 -20.72 0.85
N SER A 70 7.05 -21.04 0.92
CA SER A 70 7.64 -22.11 0.14
C SER A 70 7.08 -23.49 0.54
N TYR A 71 6.92 -23.74 1.84
CA TYR A 71 6.34 -24.97 2.36
C TYR A 71 4.85 -25.07 2.02
N GLU A 72 4.09 -23.99 2.11
CA GLU A 72 2.67 -23.97 1.71
C GLU A 72 2.52 -24.31 0.22
N SER A 73 3.37 -23.74 -0.64
CA SER A 73 3.39 -24.06 -2.07
C SER A 73 3.78 -25.52 -2.32
N TYR A 74 4.76 -26.05 -1.58
CA TYR A 74 5.18 -27.45 -1.68
C TYR A 74 4.07 -28.40 -1.23
N PHE A 75 3.44 -28.16 -0.08
CA PHE A 75 2.33 -28.97 0.42
C PHE A 75 1.11 -28.90 -0.48
N SER A 76 0.81 -27.74 -1.07
CA SER A 76 -0.26 -27.60 -2.07
C SER A 76 0.03 -28.43 -3.32
N ALA A 77 1.29 -28.46 -3.79
CA ALA A 77 1.70 -29.31 -4.92
C ALA A 77 1.62 -30.80 -4.57
N VAL A 78 2.04 -31.19 -3.36
CA VAL A 78 1.91 -32.57 -2.87
C VAL A 78 0.44 -32.98 -2.75
N GLN A 79 -0.42 -32.12 -2.22
CA GLN A 79 -1.85 -32.36 -2.13
C GLN A 79 -2.47 -32.51 -3.53
N PHE A 80 -2.10 -31.66 -4.48
CA PHE A 80 -2.57 -31.77 -5.86
C PHE A 80 -2.13 -33.10 -6.49
N ASN A 81 -0.85 -33.46 -6.37
CA ASN A 81 -0.32 -34.72 -6.91
C ASN A 81 -1.00 -35.94 -6.26
N TRP A 82 -1.28 -35.88 -4.95
CA TRP A 82 -1.96 -36.96 -4.25
C TRP A 82 -3.44 -37.08 -4.67
N VAL A 83 -4.15 -35.96 -4.79
CA VAL A 83 -5.53 -35.94 -5.32
C VAL A 83 -5.57 -36.42 -6.76
N GLU A 84 -4.60 -36.03 -7.59
CA GLU A 84 -4.48 -36.50 -8.96
C GLU A 84 -4.17 -38.00 -9.01
N ALA A 85 -3.27 -38.49 -8.17
CA ALA A 85 -2.97 -39.93 -8.06
C ALA A 85 -4.20 -40.71 -7.59
N ALA A 86 -4.92 -40.25 -6.57
CA ALA A 86 -6.16 -40.87 -6.10
C ALA A 86 -7.28 -40.81 -7.14
N ALA A 87 -7.36 -39.74 -7.93
CA ALA A 87 -8.31 -39.63 -9.05
C ALA A 87 -7.95 -40.57 -10.20
N LYS A 88 -6.66 -40.70 -10.54
CA LYS A 88 -6.16 -41.66 -11.53
C LYS A 88 -6.38 -43.09 -11.07
N GLU A 89 -6.11 -43.39 -9.80
CA GLU A 89 -6.36 -44.71 -9.20
C GLU A 89 -7.85 -45.03 -9.19
N LYS A 90 -8.72 -44.10 -8.76
CA LYS A 90 -10.17 -44.24 -8.88
C LYS A 90 -10.63 -44.44 -10.32
N PHE A 91 -10.05 -43.71 -11.27
CA PHE A 91 -10.35 -43.88 -12.70
C PHE A 91 -9.92 -45.25 -13.22
N ILE A 92 -8.71 -45.71 -12.90
CA ILE A 92 -8.23 -47.04 -13.31
C ILE A 92 -9.08 -48.13 -12.65
N ALA A 93 -9.40 -48.00 -11.36
CA ALA A 93 -10.26 -48.92 -10.64
C ALA A 93 -11.68 -49.00 -11.27
N SER A 94 -12.28 -47.84 -11.57
CA SER A 94 -13.66 -47.74 -12.07
C SER A 94 -13.84 -47.96 -13.57
N ALA A 95 -12.84 -47.63 -14.39
CA ALA A 95 -12.96 -47.65 -15.85
C ALA A 95 -12.17 -48.81 -16.49
N ILE A 96 -11.15 -49.35 -15.81
CA ILE A 96 -10.27 -50.37 -16.36
C ILE A 96 -10.38 -51.70 -15.61
N LEU A 97 -10.58 -51.69 -14.27
CA LEU A 97 -10.48 -52.91 -13.45
C LEU A 97 -11.81 -53.57 -13.06
N ASP A 98 -12.96 -52.88 -13.03
CA ASP A 98 -14.26 -53.50 -12.68
C ASP A 98 -15.27 -53.50 -13.85
N GLU A 99 -15.84 -54.69 -14.12
CA GLU A 99 -16.94 -54.97 -15.08
C GLU A 99 -18.33 -54.51 -14.60
N ASP A 100 -18.43 -53.76 -13.50
CA ASP A 100 -19.68 -53.19 -13.00
C ASP A 100 -19.41 -51.77 -12.49
N GLY A 101 -19.68 -50.76 -13.33
CA GLY A 101 -19.45 -49.35 -13.00
C GLY A 101 -20.09 -48.93 -11.67
N LEU A 102 -19.48 -47.96 -10.97
CA LEU A 102 -19.89 -47.47 -9.64
C LEU A 102 -21.41 -47.54 -9.44
N LYS A 103 -21.89 -48.59 -8.75
CA LYS A 103 -23.29 -48.71 -8.34
C LYS A 103 -23.52 -47.81 -7.13
N CYS A 104 -23.49 -46.48 -7.31
CA CYS A 104 -24.21 -45.61 -6.39
C CYS A 104 -25.69 -45.93 -6.54
N SER A 105 -26.31 -46.49 -5.49
CA SER A 105 -27.75 -46.71 -5.50
C SER A 105 -28.47 -45.37 -5.62
N TYR A 106 -29.54 -45.33 -6.40
CA TYR A 106 -30.40 -44.16 -6.56
C TYR A 106 -30.83 -43.57 -5.20
N ASP A 107 -31.05 -44.45 -4.21
CA ASP A 107 -31.43 -44.08 -2.84
C ASP A 107 -30.33 -43.31 -2.09
N GLU A 108 -29.07 -43.63 -2.35
CA GLU A 108 -27.91 -42.98 -1.71
C GLU A 108 -27.69 -41.58 -2.28
N ILE A 109 -27.86 -41.44 -3.60
CA ILE A 109 -27.85 -40.15 -4.29
C ILE A 109 -29.01 -39.27 -3.80
N GLN A 110 -30.19 -39.84 -3.62
CA GLN A 110 -31.36 -39.10 -3.14
C GLN A 110 -31.19 -38.64 -1.68
N ARG A 111 -30.63 -39.49 -0.80
CA ARG A 111 -30.32 -39.13 0.60
C ARG A 111 -29.29 -38.01 0.72
N LEU A 112 -28.31 -37.92 -0.19
CA LEU A 112 -27.31 -36.85 -0.19
C LEU A 112 -27.81 -35.56 -0.84
N ASN A 113 -28.75 -35.65 -1.77
CA ASN A 113 -29.33 -34.48 -2.43
C ASN A 113 -30.22 -33.64 -1.51
N GLU A 114 -30.91 -34.25 -0.55
CA GLU A 114 -31.79 -33.55 0.39
C GLU A 114 -31.02 -32.56 1.30
N PRO A 115 -29.95 -32.94 2.02
CA PRO A 115 -29.15 -31.99 2.80
C PRO A 115 -28.39 -31.00 1.91
N ASN A 116 -27.93 -31.41 0.73
CA ASN A 116 -27.28 -30.49 -0.22
C ASN A 116 -28.22 -29.37 -0.67
N LEU A 117 -29.49 -29.69 -0.94
CA LEU A 117 -30.50 -28.69 -1.30
C LEU A 117 -30.79 -27.73 -0.13
N GLU A 118 -30.79 -28.23 1.11
CA GLU A 118 -30.93 -27.37 2.29
C GLU A 118 -29.74 -26.44 2.48
N TYR A 119 -28.51 -26.94 2.28
CA TYR A 119 -27.31 -26.11 2.33
C TYR A 119 -27.28 -25.08 1.21
N GLU A 120 -27.71 -25.45 0.00
CA GLU A 120 -27.83 -24.52 -1.12
C GLU A 120 -28.83 -23.40 -0.81
N LYS A 121 -30.01 -23.74 -0.27
CA LYS A 121 -31.00 -22.74 0.17
C LYS A 121 -30.44 -21.82 1.26
N LYS A 122 -29.72 -22.36 2.24
CA LYS A 122 -29.07 -21.54 3.30
C LYS A 122 -27.99 -20.62 2.73
N LEU A 123 -27.18 -21.10 1.78
CA LEU A 123 -26.16 -20.29 1.12
C LEU A 123 -26.77 -19.15 0.31
N VAL A 124 -27.84 -19.41 -0.44
CA VAL A 124 -28.55 -18.37 -1.21
C VAL A 124 -29.15 -17.31 -0.27
N ALA A 125 -29.77 -17.73 0.85
CA ALA A 125 -30.33 -16.81 1.82
C ALA A 125 -29.25 -15.92 2.48
N LEU A 126 -28.11 -16.52 2.87
CA LEU A 126 -26.99 -15.77 3.43
C LEU A 126 -26.37 -14.82 2.41
N GLN A 127 -26.22 -15.24 1.15
CA GLN A 127 -25.71 -14.39 0.09
C GLN A 127 -26.61 -13.19 -0.18
N GLN A 128 -27.93 -13.38 -0.14
CA GLN A 128 -28.89 -12.28 -0.25
C GLN A 128 -28.81 -11.32 0.93
N SER A 129 -28.67 -11.83 2.15
CA SER A 129 -28.51 -11.00 3.36
C SER A 129 -27.24 -10.14 3.31
N ILE A 130 -26.11 -10.74 2.90
CA ILE A 130 -24.83 -10.02 2.76
C ILE A 130 -24.93 -8.93 1.70
N ALA A 131 -25.52 -9.24 0.54
CA ALA A 131 -25.64 -8.28 -0.56
C ALA A 131 -26.63 -7.14 -0.27
N ALA A 132 -27.70 -7.41 0.49
CA ALA A 132 -28.73 -6.42 0.77
C ALA A 132 -28.35 -5.49 1.94
N ASP A 133 -27.91 -6.06 3.06
CA ASP A 133 -27.80 -5.31 4.32
C ASP A 133 -26.35 -4.96 4.67
N ASP A 134 -25.44 -5.92 4.56
CA ASP A 134 -24.07 -5.72 5.04
C ASP A 134 -23.24 -4.88 4.06
N GLU A 135 -23.37 -5.14 2.76
CA GLU A 135 -22.68 -4.34 1.73
C GLU A 135 -23.11 -2.88 1.77
N ARG A 136 -24.41 -2.60 1.94
CA ARG A 136 -24.93 -1.23 2.05
C ARG A 136 -24.42 -0.52 3.31
N LYS A 137 -24.43 -1.20 4.46
CA LYS A 137 -23.89 -0.63 5.71
C LYS A 137 -22.40 -0.34 5.59
N ILE A 138 -21.63 -1.25 4.98
CA ILE A 138 -20.20 -1.07 4.77
C ILE A 138 -19.93 0.13 3.87
N LEU A 139 -20.67 0.27 2.77
CA LEU A 139 -20.53 1.42 1.87
C LEU A 139 -20.90 2.74 2.55
N GLN A 140 -21.97 2.75 3.36
CA GLN A 140 -22.37 3.94 4.12
C GLN A 140 -21.29 4.35 5.14
N ILE A 141 -20.75 3.39 5.90
CA ILE A 141 -19.67 3.64 6.87
C ILE A 141 -18.40 4.12 6.15
N ALA A 142 -18.05 3.51 5.00
CA ALA A 142 -16.90 3.91 4.22
C ALA A 142 -17.02 5.37 3.74
N GLN A 143 -18.19 5.76 3.25
CA GLN A 143 -18.45 7.13 2.81
C GLN A 143 -18.40 8.13 3.99
N GLU A 144 -18.97 7.78 5.14
CA GLU A 144 -18.89 8.62 6.34
C GLU A 144 -17.44 8.81 6.81
N ILE A 145 -16.60 7.78 6.73
CA ILE A 145 -15.17 7.87 7.06
C ILE A 145 -14.43 8.77 6.06
N GLU A 146 -14.75 8.67 4.76
CA GLU A 146 -14.16 9.53 3.73
C GLU A 146 -14.51 11.01 3.96
N ASP A 147 -15.77 11.31 4.27
CA ASP A 147 -16.23 12.67 4.58
C ASP A 147 -15.57 13.23 5.84
N ARG A 148 -15.39 12.40 6.88
CA ARG A 148 -14.67 12.79 8.10
C ARG A 148 -13.18 13.03 7.84
N TYR A 149 -12.55 12.19 7.01
CA TYR A 149 -11.14 12.34 6.66
C TYR A 149 -10.89 13.62 5.86
N THR A 150 -11.72 13.90 4.85
CA THR A 150 -11.60 15.11 4.02
C THR A 150 -11.83 16.37 4.87
N SER A 151 -12.80 16.34 5.79
CA SER A 151 -13.03 17.43 6.75
C SER A 151 -11.82 17.66 7.68
N ALA A 152 -11.25 16.59 8.24
CA ALA A 152 -10.06 16.67 9.09
C ALA A 152 -8.82 17.15 8.32
N GLN A 153 -8.68 16.77 7.06
CA GLN A 153 -7.60 17.24 6.20
C GLN A 153 -7.74 18.75 5.91
N ALA A 154 -8.97 19.24 5.71
CA ALA A 154 -9.23 20.66 5.51
C ALA A 154 -8.91 21.48 6.77
N THR A 155 -9.32 21.02 7.95
CA THR A 155 -8.98 21.69 9.22
C THR A 155 -7.48 21.66 9.50
N PHE A 156 -6.78 20.56 9.18
CA PHE A 156 -5.32 20.49 9.33
C PHE A 156 -4.59 21.48 8.41
N LYS A 157 -5.03 21.61 7.15
CA LYS A 157 -4.46 22.60 6.20
C LYS A 157 -4.68 24.02 6.71
N LEU A 158 -5.86 24.33 7.22
CA LEU A 158 -6.17 25.63 7.82
C LEU A 158 -5.35 25.89 9.08
N GLY A 159 -5.20 24.90 9.96
CA GLY A 159 -4.34 25.01 11.16
C GLY A 159 -2.88 25.26 10.81
N ARG A 160 -2.36 24.64 9.74
CA ARG A 160 -1.01 24.90 9.25
C ARG A 160 -0.86 26.31 8.67
N ALA A 161 -1.86 26.81 7.94
CA ALA A 161 -1.86 28.18 7.43
C ALA A 161 -1.82 29.19 8.58
N LEU A 162 -2.70 29.05 9.57
CA LEU A 162 -2.71 29.91 10.76
C LEU A 162 -1.40 29.86 11.55
N THR A 163 -0.76 28.68 11.63
CA THR A 163 0.53 28.55 12.32
C THR A 163 1.63 29.32 11.60
N ASN A 164 1.63 29.32 10.26
CA ASN A 164 2.56 30.12 9.47
C ASN A 164 2.27 31.61 9.67
N ASP A 165 1.00 32.03 9.60
CA ASP A 165 0.62 33.44 9.82
C ASP A 165 1.04 33.94 11.20
N ILE A 166 0.94 33.11 12.25
CA ILE A 166 1.42 33.43 13.60
C ILE A 166 2.95 33.61 13.60
N ALA A 167 3.69 32.71 12.95
CA ALA A 167 5.15 32.80 12.89
C ALA A 167 5.61 34.07 12.14
N ASP A 168 4.91 34.45 11.07
CA ASP A 168 5.17 35.67 10.31
C ASP A 168 4.88 36.92 11.16
N LEU A 169 3.75 36.95 11.88
CA LEU A 169 3.40 38.03 12.81
C LEU A 169 4.38 38.15 13.99
N GLU A 170 4.88 37.02 14.51
CA GLU A 170 5.92 37.01 15.55
C GLU A 170 7.25 37.58 15.05
N LEU A 171 7.58 37.34 13.78
CA LEU A 171 8.77 37.89 13.14
C LEU A 171 8.64 39.40 12.95
N GLU A 172 7.52 39.88 12.41
CA GLU A 172 7.22 41.31 12.25
C GLU A 172 7.23 42.04 13.61
N LEU A 173 6.67 41.43 14.65
CA LEU A 173 6.66 41.98 16.00
C LEU A 173 8.07 42.06 16.61
N ASN A 174 8.94 41.10 16.30
CA ASN A 174 10.34 41.16 16.70
C ASN A 174 11.12 42.22 15.93
N GLU A 175 10.87 42.38 14.63
CA GLU A 175 11.45 43.45 13.82
C GLU A 175 11.06 44.83 14.35
N LEU A 176 9.77 45.04 14.66
CA LEU A 176 9.27 46.28 15.29
C LEU A 176 9.89 46.52 16.67
N LYS A 177 10.07 45.48 17.49
CA LYS A 177 10.77 45.62 18.78
C LYS A 177 12.25 45.95 18.64
N MET A 178 12.89 45.57 17.53
CA MET A 178 14.28 45.91 17.26
C MET A 178 14.42 47.31 16.67
N SER A 179 13.50 47.74 15.79
CA SER A 179 13.48 49.12 15.27
C SER A 179 13.19 50.14 16.36
N GLN A 180 12.34 49.81 17.35
CA GLN A 180 12.02 50.69 18.47
C GLN A 180 13.19 50.92 19.45
N LYS A 181 14.27 50.12 19.39
CA LYS A 181 15.46 50.33 20.23
C LYS A 181 16.50 51.28 19.60
N GLY A 182 16.29 51.68 18.34
CA GLY A 182 17.30 52.37 17.54
C GLY A 182 17.15 53.87 17.38
N ASP A 183 15.97 54.45 17.56
CA ASP A 183 15.76 55.85 17.17
C ASP A 183 15.75 56.84 18.33
N ASP A 184 16.70 57.77 18.18
CA ASP A 184 16.82 59.09 18.79
C ASP A 184 15.45 59.74 18.97
N VAL A 185 15.13 60.08 20.23
CA VAL A 185 13.97 60.91 20.56
C VAL A 185 14.30 62.33 20.13
N GLU A 186 14.02 62.64 18.86
CA GLU A 186 13.83 64.02 18.42
C GLU A 186 12.76 64.67 19.32
N LEU A 187 13.14 65.78 19.95
CA LEU A 187 12.33 66.49 20.93
C LEU A 187 11.03 67.00 20.28
N MET A 188 9.95 66.22 20.44
CA MET A 188 8.58 66.61 20.12
C MET A 188 8.18 67.88 20.87
N THR A 189 7.40 68.73 20.20
CA THR A 189 6.72 69.83 20.86
C THR A 189 5.65 69.27 21.83
N ILE A 190 5.35 70.00 22.91
CA ILE A 190 4.47 69.53 24.02
C ILE A 190 3.12 68.98 23.52
N THR A 191 2.59 69.53 22.43
CA THR A 191 1.37 69.07 21.75
C THR A 191 1.50 67.70 21.10
N GLU A 192 2.60 67.43 20.38
CA GLU A 192 2.86 66.12 19.76
C GLU A 192 3.13 65.06 20.82
N ALA A 193 3.82 65.43 21.91
CA ALA A 193 4.04 64.54 23.05
C ALA A 193 2.74 64.17 23.76
N THR A 194 1.76 65.08 23.86
CA THR A 194 0.45 64.76 24.45
C THR A 194 -0.43 63.89 23.56
N GLU A 195 -0.39 64.07 22.24
CA GLU A 195 -1.12 63.19 21.30
C GLU A 195 -0.48 61.80 21.23
N ALA A 196 0.85 61.73 21.16
CA ALA A 196 1.58 60.47 21.21
C ALA A 196 1.33 59.72 22.53
N ALA A 197 1.27 60.43 23.67
CA ALA A 197 0.94 59.83 24.96
C ALA A 197 -0.49 59.25 24.98
N GLY A 198 -1.47 59.97 24.44
CA GLY A 198 -2.85 59.48 24.35
C GLY A 198 -3.01 58.25 23.45
N GLU A 199 -2.32 58.23 22.31
CA GLU A 199 -2.32 57.06 21.42
C GLU A 199 -1.60 55.86 22.04
N LEU A 200 -0.51 56.10 22.77
CA LEU A 200 0.24 55.04 23.47
C LEU A 200 -0.57 54.47 24.65
N GLU A 201 -1.35 55.31 25.34
CA GLU A 201 -2.28 54.88 26.39
C GLU A 201 -3.43 54.02 25.81
N ARG A 202 -3.95 54.40 24.64
CA ARG A 202 -4.94 53.59 23.89
C ARG A 202 -4.37 52.25 23.46
N GLN A 203 -3.14 52.23 22.94
CA GLN A 203 -2.44 51.00 22.55
C GLN A 203 -2.12 50.10 23.76
N LEU A 204 -1.74 50.68 24.90
CA LEU A 204 -1.54 49.93 26.14
C LEU A 204 -2.84 49.31 26.64
N MET A 205 -3.95 50.03 26.55
CA MET A 205 -5.27 49.51 26.92
C MET A 205 -5.69 48.35 26.00
N GLU A 206 -5.46 48.48 24.70
CA GLU A 206 -5.74 47.43 23.70
C GLU A 206 -4.82 46.20 23.86
N MET A 207 -3.54 46.40 24.20
CA MET A 207 -2.62 45.31 24.48
C MET A 207 -2.96 44.62 25.81
N THR A 208 -3.45 45.37 26.79
CA THR A 208 -3.89 44.82 28.08
C THR A 208 -5.15 43.96 27.93
N THR A 209 -6.11 44.37 27.09
CA THR A 209 -7.29 43.54 26.79
C THR A 209 -6.89 42.27 26.03
N LYS A 210 -6.02 42.38 25.02
CA LYS A 210 -5.49 41.20 24.28
C LYS A 210 -4.71 40.25 25.20
N LEU A 211 -3.92 40.76 26.13
CA LEU A 211 -3.21 39.95 27.13
C LEU A 211 -4.16 39.22 28.07
N SER A 212 -5.23 39.90 28.53
CA SER A 212 -6.28 39.29 29.34
C SER A 212 -6.99 38.16 28.57
N ASP A 213 -7.37 38.41 27.33
CA ASP A 213 -8.06 37.41 26.50
C ASP A 213 -7.16 36.19 26.22
N ASN A 214 -5.89 36.42 25.88
CA ASN A 214 -4.92 35.33 25.71
C ASN A 214 -4.69 34.55 27.00
N ASN A 215 -4.57 35.22 28.15
CA ASN A 215 -4.46 34.54 29.44
C ASN A 215 -5.69 33.69 29.79
N GLN A 216 -6.87 34.02 29.26
CA GLN A 216 -8.08 33.20 29.40
C GLN A 216 -8.15 32.05 28.38
N GLN A 217 -7.60 32.21 27.17
CA GLN A 217 -7.64 31.20 26.11
C GLN A 217 -6.57 30.11 26.27
N ILE A 218 -5.34 30.48 26.68
CA ILE A 218 -4.23 29.54 26.90
C ILE A 218 -4.61 28.34 27.80
N PRO A 219 -5.21 28.52 28.98
CA PRO A 219 -5.59 27.39 29.83
C PRO A 219 -6.69 26.51 29.22
N LYS A 220 -7.61 27.09 28.45
CA LYS A 220 -8.67 26.33 27.73
C LYS A 220 -8.06 25.43 26.66
N LEU A 221 -7.14 25.97 25.86
CA LEU A 221 -6.41 25.22 24.83
C LEU A 221 -5.49 24.14 25.44
N LYS A 222 -4.77 24.46 26.53
CA LYS A 222 -3.96 23.47 27.26
C LYS A 222 -4.78 22.31 27.82
N ALA A 223 -6.05 22.54 28.18
CA ALA A 223 -6.95 21.49 28.66
C ALA A 223 -7.55 20.63 27.52
N GLN A 224 -7.70 21.20 26.32
CA GLN A 224 -8.21 20.50 25.14
C GLN A 224 -7.12 19.64 24.46
N TYR A 225 -5.90 20.15 24.36
CA TYR A 225 -4.77 19.47 23.74
C TYR A 225 -4.55 18.00 24.17
N PRO A 226 -4.50 17.65 25.47
CA PRO A 226 -4.30 16.27 25.89
C PRO A 226 -5.50 15.35 25.56
N LYS A 227 -6.71 15.89 25.39
CA LYS A 227 -7.88 15.11 24.97
C LYS A 227 -7.80 14.78 23.48
N GLU A 228 -7.45 15.75 22.66
CA GLU A 228 -7.27 15.57 21.22
C GLU A 228 -6.08 14.67 20.91
N PHE A 229 -4.97 14.84 21.63
CA PHE A 229 -3.79 13.98 21.50
C PHE A 229 -4.12 12.51 21.79
N LYS A 230 -4.83 12.23 22.89
CA LYS A 230 -5.28 10.87 23.22
C LYS A 230 -6.23 10.29 22.16
N LEU A 231 -7.11 11.11 21.60
CA LEU A 231 -8.01 10.68 20.53
C LEU A 231 -7.23 10.32 19.26
N VAL A 232 -6.22 11.10 18.89
CA VAL A 232 -5.37 10.80 17.73
C VAL A 232 -4.59 9.51 17.92
N ASP A 233 -4.04 9.27 19.12
CA ASP A 233 -3.35 8.03 19.42
C ASP A 233 -4.30 6.83 19.41
N GLN A 234 -5.52 6.97 19.95
CA GLN A 234 -6.56 5.94 19.86
C GLN A 234 -6.92 5.62 18.40
N LEU A 235 -7.13 6.64 17.57
CA LEU A 235 -7.45 6.47 16.15
C LEU A 235 -6.28 5.83 15.37
N ARG A 236 -5.03 6.10 15.75
CA ARG A 236 -3.87 5.40 15.17
C ARG A 236 -3.85 3.92 15.53
N ILE A 237 -4.17 3.58 16.77
CA ILE A 237 -4.26 2.18 17.22
C ILE A 237 -5.39 1.47 16.48
N GLU A 238 -6.57 2.08 16.38
CA GLU A 238 -7.72 1.53 15.65
C GLU A 238 -7.42 1.35 14.16
N ARG A 239 -6.77 2.33 13.50
CA ARG A 239 -6.32 2.19 12.11
C ARG A 239 -5.38 0.99 11.95
N ASN A 240 -4.38 0.86 12.82
CA ASN A 240 -3.44 -0.26 12.75
C ASN A 240 -4.12 -1.61 12.99
N ALA A 241 -5.12 -1.67 13.87
CA ALA A 241 -5.92 -2.86 14.10
C ALA A 241 -6.77 -3.23 12.86
N ILE A 242 -7.38 -2.23 12.20
CA ILE A 242 -8.14 -2.42 10.96
C ILE A 242 -7.23 -2.86 9.82
N GLU A 243 -6.06 -2.25 9.63
CA GLU A 243 -5.10 -2.67 8.59
C GLU A 243 -4.61 -4.11 8.82
N LYS A 244 -4.38 -4.50 10.08
CA LYS A 244 -4.04 -5.89 10.43
C LYS A 244 -5.20 -6.84 10.15
N ALA A 245 -6.42 -6.48 10.57
CA ALA A 245 -7.62 -7.28 10.34
C ALA A 245 -7.94 -7.40 8.85
N GLU A 246 -7.77 -6.34 8.07
CA GLU A 246 -7.97 -6.34 6.62
C GLU A 246 -6.86 -7.13 5.92
N GLY A 247 -5.60 -6.97 6.34
CA GLY A 247 -4.50 -7.79 5.85
C GLY A 247 -4.67 -9.28 6.16
N HIS A 248 -5.25 -9.60 7.32
CA HIS A 248 -5.60 -10.97 7.69
C HIS A 248 -6.80 -11.48 6.88
N ARG A 249 -7.86 -10.68 6.73
CA ARG A 249 -9.04 -10.98 5.91
C ARG A 249 -8.69 -11.17 4.43
N ARG A 250 -7.76 -10.39 3.88
CA ARG A 250 -7.27 -10.53 2.49
C ARG A 250 -6.43 -11.80 2.32
N ARG A 251 -5.70 -12.24 3.35
CA ARG A 251 -4.98 -13.51 3.37
C ARG A 251 -5.92 -14.72 3.51
N THR A 252 -6.92 -14.63 4.38
CA THR A 252 -7.87 -15.74 4.64
C THR A 252 -8.97 -15.86 3.58
N LEU A 253 -9.44 -14.76 2.99
CA LEU A 253 -10.39 -14.77 1.86
C LEU A 253 -9.69 -14.96 0.50
N GLY A 254 -8.39 -14.69 0.40
CA GLY A 254 -7.59 -14.89 -0.81
C GLY A 254 -7.51 -16.35 -1.28
N GLY A 255 -7.81 -17.32 -0.40
CA GLY A 255 -7.85 -18.74 -0.73
C GLY A 255 -9.18 -19.26 -1.28
N ARG A 256 -10.29 -18.49 -1.23
CA ARG A 256 -11.64 -19.05 -1.49
C ARG A 256 -12.38 -18.53 -2.72
N ILE A 257 -11.88 -17.50 -3.41
CA ILE A 257 -12.56 -16.97 -4.60
C ILE A 257 -11.73 -17.33 -5.83
N LYS A 258 -12.24 -18.27 -6.63
CA LYS A 258 -11.83 -18.51 -8.02
C LYS A 258 -11.92 -17.19 -8.81
N GLY A 259 -10.85 -16.41 -8.81
CA GLY A 259 -10.87 -15.06 -9.38
C GLY A 259 -9.52 -14.35 -9.23
N ASN A 260 -8.47 -15.05 -9.62
CA ASN A 260 -7.05 -14.74 -9.41
C ASN A 260 -6.53 -13.52 -10.22
N SER A 261 -7.36 -12.51 -10.49
CA SER A 261 -7.03 -11.39 -11.39
C SER A 261 -6.48 -10.18 -10.64
N ILE A 262 -7.14 -9.71 -9.57
CA ILE A 262 -6.78 -8.45 -8.89
C ILE A 262 -5.44 -8.58 -8.15
N VAL A 263 -5.22 -9.67 -7.41
CA VAL A 263 -3.94 -9.91 -6.72
C VAL A 263 -2.79 -10.07 -7.73
N LYS A 264 -3.03 -10.75 -8.85
CA LYS A 264 -2.04 -10.84 -9.93
C LYS A 264 -1.78 -9.48 -10.58
N LEU A 265 -2.81 -8.66 -10.81
CA LEU A 265 -2.67 -7.31 -11.37
C LEU A 265 -1.91 -6.38 -10.42
N GLU A 266 -2.15 -6.45 -9.12
CA GLU A 266 -1.40 -5.68 -8.13
C GLU A 266 0.06 -6.13 -8.04
N SER A 267 0.32 -7.44 -8.05
CA SER A 267 1.68 -7.98 -8.11
C SER A 267 2.39 -7.59 -9.40
N CYS A 268 1.70 -7.63 -10.55
CA CYS A 268 2.22 -7.17 -11.83
C CYS A 268 2.51 -5.66 -11.80
N ARG A 269 1.62 -4.84 -11.20
CA ARG A 269 1.84 -3.40 -11.04
C ARG A 269 3.05 -3.11 -10.16
N LYS A 270 3.20 -3.81 -9.03
CA LYS A 270 4.36 -3.69 -8.13
C LYS A 270 5.65 -4.07 -8.85
N TRP A 271 5.65 -5.20 -9.55
CA TRP A 271 6.79 -5.65 -10.35
C TRP A 271 7.14 -4.64 -11.45
N LEU A 272 6.17 -4.19 -12.24
CA LEU A 272 6.36 -3.21 -13.31
C LEU A 272 6.90 -1.89 -12.77
N THR A 273 6.38 -1.40 -11.65
CA THR A 273 6.85 -0.17 -11.00
C THR A 273 8.30 -0.31 -10.53
N SER A 274 8.66 -1.46 -9.96
CA SER A 274 10.02 -1.77 -9.52
C SER A 274 10.99 -1.82 -10.70
N VAL A 275 10.67 -2.61 -11.72
CA VAL A 275 11.48 -2.75 -12.94
C VAL A 275 11.61 -1.41 -13.67
N SER A 276 10.54 -0.63 -13.76
CA SER A 276 10.57 0.70 -14.39
C SER A 276 11.50 1.65 -13.64
N ARG A 277 11.52 1.60 -12.30
CA ARG A 277 12.43 2.42 -11.49
C ARG A 277 13.88 2.01 -11.71
N THR A 278 14.18 0.70 -11.72
CA THR A 278 15.52 0.18 -11.98
C THR A 278 15.99 0.53 -13.39
N TYR A 279 15.13 0.36 -14.40
CA TYR A 279 15.42 0.74 -15.79
C TYR A 279 15.74 2.23 -15.91
N LYS A 280 14.90 3.09 -15.33
CA LYS A 280 15.13 4.54 -15.28
C LYS A 280 16.47 4.89 -14.64
N ALA A 281 16.80 4.26 -13.51
CA ALA A 281 18.08 4.48 -12.82
C ALA A 281 19.28 4.05 -13.68
N VAL A 282 19.23 2.89 -14.33
CA VAL A 282 20.32 2.39 -15.20
C VAL A 282 20.53 3.30 -16.42
N GLN A 283 19.45 3.78 -17.03
CA GLN A 283 19.50 4.66 -18.19
C GLN A 283 19.70 6.14 -17.83
N SER A 284 19.89 6.47 -16.55
CA SER A 284 19.94 7.85 -16.06
C SER A 284 18.73 8.70 -16.49
N ILE A 285 17.55 8.09 -16.57
CA ILE A 285 16.28 8.78 -16.84
C ILE A 285 15.68 9.19 -15.50
N LEU A 286 15.48 10.49 -15.29
CA LEU A 286 14.89 11.06 -14.08
C LEU A 286 13.36 10.96 -14.09
N SER A 287 12.73 11.37 -15.20
CA SER A 287 11.28 11.28 -15.37
C SER A 287 10.91 11.02 -16.83
N ILE A 288 9.73 10.43 -16.99
CA ILE A 288 9.06 10.25 -18.27
C ILE A 288 7.65 10.76 -18.03
N ASP A 289 7.36 11.92 -18.58
CA ASP A 289 6.11 12.65 -18.37
C ASP A 289 5.35 12.66 -19.70
N VAL A 290 4.07 12.27 -19.65
CA VAL A 290 3.21 12.16 -20.82
C VAL A 290 2.12 13.21 -20.71
N SER A 291 1.90 13.99 -21.76
CA SER A 291 0.88 15.04 -21.78
C SER A 291 0.04 14.99 -23.06
N GLY A 292 -1.23 15.41 -22.94
CA GLY A 292 -2.18 15.43 -24.05
C GLY A 292 -3.60 15.66 -23.56
N ALA A 293 -4.48 16.11 -24.47
CA ALA A 293 -5.89 16.36 -24.16
C ALA A 293 -6.66 15.08 -23.77
N ASN A 294 -6.14 13.91 -24.16
CA ASN A 294 -6.69 12.61 -23.84
C ASN A 294 -5.57 11.67 -23.34
N LEU A 295 -5.75 11.11 -22.14
CA LEU A 295 -4.80 10.16 -21.54
C LEU A 295 -4.58 8.89 -22.37
N LEU A 296 -5.55 8.54 -23.23
CA LEU A 296 -5.48 7.40 -24.14
C LEU A 296 -4.79 7.71 -25.48
N SER A 297 -4.55 8.99 -25.79
CA SER A 297 -3.89 9.45 -27.01
C SER A 297 -3.00 10.65 -26.69
N PRO A 298 -1.84 10.41 -26.05
CA PRO A 298 -0.96 11.48 -25.63
C PRO A 298 -0.40 12.22 -26.84
N THR A 299 -0.30 13.54 -26.77
CA THR A 299 0.23 14.34 -27.90
C THR A 299 1.69 14.68 -27.72
N LYS A 300 2.21 14.60 -26.49
CA LYS A 300 3.59 14.93 -26.15
C LYS A 300 4.16 13.99 -25.10
N LEU A 301 5.41 13.60 -25.28
CA LEU A 301 6.22 12.84 -24.33
C LEU A 301 7.45 13.67 -23.98
N GLN A 302 7.69 13.86 -22.68
CA GLN A 302 8.86 14.54 -22.16
C GLN A 302 9.71 13.55 -21.38
N VAL A 303 10.96 13.37 -21.80
CA VAL A 303 11.94 12.50 -21.13
C VAL A 303 13.04 13.36 -20.55
N LYS A 304 13.19 13.31 -19.22
CA LYS A 304 14.25 14.04 -18.51
C LYS A 304 15.39 13.10 -18.20
N PHE A 305 16.56 13.39 -18.73
CA PHE A 305 17.81 12.67 -18.47
C PHE A 305 18.61 13.39 -17.39
N GLY A 306 19.06 12.63 -16.40
CA GLY A 306 20.05 13.06 -15.44
C GLY A 306 21.42 12.81 -16.01
N LEU A 307 22.22 13.86 -16.16
CA LEU A 307 23.58 13.74 -16.63
C LEU A 307 24.57 14.00 -15.48
N ARG A 308 25.89 13.89 -15.72
CA ARG A 308 26.87 14.24 -14.66
C ARG A 308 26.70 15.71 -14.24
N ARG A 309 26.76 15.97 -12.92
CA ARG A 309 26.31 17.19 -12.22
C ARG A 309 26.73 18.50 -12.93
N PRO A 310 25.86 19.55 -12.99
CA PRO A 310 24.43 19.64 -12.72
C PRO A 310 23.60 19.74 -14.01
N LEU A 311 23.96 18.99 -15.05
CA LEU A 311 23.29 19.10 -16.35
C LEU A 311 22.07 18.15 -16.42
N ILE A 312 20.94 18.70 -16.83
CA ILE A 312 19.70 17.95 -17.11
C ILE A 312 19.39 18.13 -18.59
N GLY A 313 19.22 17.03 -19.31
CA GLY A 313 18.76 17.04 -20.69
C GLY A 313 17.26 16.76 -20.73
N ILE A 314 16.48 17.58 -21.43
CA ILE A 314 15.03 17.38 -21.56
C ILE A 314 14.72 17.15 -23.04
N LEU A 315 14.34 15.92 -23.39
CA LEU A 315 13.85 15.60 -24.73
C LEU A 315 12.33 15.72 -24.75
N VAL A 316 11.81 16.51 -25.68
CA VAL A 316 10.38 16.61 -25.98
C VAL A 316 10.13 15.92 -27.31
N VAL A 317 9.21 14.97 -27.31
CA VAL A 317 8.75 14.24 -28.50
C VAL A 317 7.29 14.57 -28.71
N GLU A 318 6.94 15.03 -29.90
CA GLU A 318 5.56 15.29 -30.29
C GLU A 318 5.05 14.16 -31.18
N PHE A 319 3.77 13.82 -31.00
CA PHE A 319 3.11 12.78 -31.74
C PHE A 319 2.01 13.36 -32.64
N ALA A 320 1.90 12.83 -33.85
CA ALA A 320 0.77 13.07 -34.75
C ALA A 320 -0.06 11.79 -34.92
N ASN A 321 -1.34 11.98 -35.24
CA ASN A 321 -2.23 10.86 -35.54
C ASN A 321 -1.77 10.18 -36.83
N SER A 322 -1.59 8.86 -36.77
CA SER A 322 -1.36 8.03 -37.94
C SER A 322 -2.68 7.78 -38.69
N PRO A 323 -2.65 7.59 -40.01
CA PRO A 323 -3.82 7.11 -40.77
C PRO A 323 -4.28 5.70 -40.35
N ALA A 324 -3.43 4.91 -39.67
CA ALA A 324 -3.82 3.64 -39.07
C ALA A 324 -4.53 3.86 -37.73
N LEU A 325 -5.77 3.35 -37.61
CA LEU A 325 -6.66 3.58 -36.47
C LEU A 325 -5.97 3.36 -35.12
N GLY A 326 -5.97 4.40 -34.27
CA GLY A 326 -5.49 4.32 -32.88
C GLY A 326 -3.96 4.31 -32.72
N THR A 327 -3.19 4.53 -33.79
CA THR A 327 -1.73 4.63 -33.70
C THR A 327 -1.25 6.06 -33.86
N GLN A 328 -0.15 6.39 -33.19
CA GLN A 328 0.51 7.68 -33.27
C GLN A 328 1.91 7.50 -33.85
N ILE A 329 2.34 8.47 -34.65
CA ILE A 329 3.67 8.54 -35.23
C ILE A 329 4.42 9.73 -34.62
N ILE A 330 5.74 9.60 -34.52
CA ILE A 330 6.60 10.69 -34.09
C ILE A 330 6.52 11.80 -35.15
N SER A 331 6.04 12.99 -34.79
CA SER A 331 5.97 14.14 -35.70
C SER A 331 7.20 15.01 -35.61
N SER A 332 7.70 15.23 -34.40
CA SER A 332 8.88 16.04 -34.12
C SER A 332 9.54 15.60 -32.82
N ALA A 333 10.83 15.90 -32.67
CA ALA A 333 11.52 15.78 -31.40
C ALA A 333 12.60 16.85 -31.28
N TYR A 334 12.74 17.45 -30.10
CA TYR A 334 13.71 18.52 -29.84
C TYR A 334 14.18 18.48 -28.38
N LEU A 335 15.35 19.06 -28.13
CA LEU A 335 15.85 19.27 -26.77
C LEU A 335 15.31 20.59 -26.24
N ASP A 336 14.53 20.53 -25.16
CA ASP A 336 14.05 21.73 -24.47
C ASP A 336 15.21 22.41 -23.74
N GLN A 337 15.28 23.73 -23.86
CA GLN A 337 16.33 24.58 -23.24
C GLN A 337 17.78 24.27 -23.68
N SER A 338 17.98 23.64 -24.84
CA SER A 338 19.31 23.37 -25.43
C SER A 338 19.43 23.95 -26.83
N SER A 339 20.58 24.53 -27.16
CA SER A 339 20.92 24.98 -28.52
C SER A 339 21.56 23.89 -29.39
N GLN A 340 21.71 22.68 -28.85
CA GLN A 340 22.34 21.56 -29.54
C GLN A 340 21.42 20.98 -30.60
N ASP A 341 21.93 20.85 -31.82
CA ASP A 341 21.18 20.31 -32.94
C ASP A 341 21.17 18.77 -32.90
N ILE A 342 19.97 18.19 -32.72
CA ILE A 342 19.73 16.74 -32.76
C ILE A 342 19.03 16.29 -34.05
N SER A 343 18.90 17.17 -35.06
CA SER A 343 18.12 16.90 -36.28
C SER A 343 18.54 15.63 -37.00
N THR A 344 19.84 15.31 -37.01
CA THR A 344 20.38 14.09 -37.66
C THR A 344 19.89 12.80 -37.00
N VAL A 345 19.79 12.79 -35.67
CA VAL A 345 19.29 11.67 -34.87
C VAL A 345 17.77 11.56 -34.99
N VAL A 346 17.09 12.71 -34.92
CA VAL A 346 15.63 12.81 -34.95
C VAL A 346 15.07 12.40 -36.31
N GLN A 347 15.69 12.83 -37.42
CA GLN A 347 15.18 12.55 -38.76
C GLN A 347 15.12 11.05 -39.06
N ARG A 348 16.14 10.29 -38.63
CA ARG A 348 16.16 8.83 -38.77
C ARG A 348 15.09 8.17 -37.91
N ALA A 349 14.97 8.60 -36.65
CA ALA A 349 13.97 8.05 -35.75
C ALA A 349 12.53 8.34 -36.17
N ILE A 350 12.27 9.50 -36.80
CA ILE A 350 10.96 9.85 -37.38
C ILE A 350 10.65 8.94 -38.58
N GLN A 351 11.63 8.69 -39.46
CA GLN A 351 11.45 7.82 -40.63
C GLN A 351 11.11 6.38 -40.23
N ASP A 352 11.84 5.85 -39.24
CA ASP A 352 11.66 4.48 -38.76
C ASP A 352 10.53 4.35 -37.72
N ASN A 353 9.96 5.48 -37.27
CA ASN A 353 9.02 5.60 -36.14
C ASN A 353 9.48 4.84 -34.88
N ASP A 354 10.78 4.88 -34.59
CA ASP A 354 11.40 4.14 -33.49
C ASP A 354 11.73 5.08 -32.32
N LEU A 355 10.82 5.09 -31.35
CA LEU A 355 10.96 5.88 -30.12
C LEU A 355 12.10 5.38 -29.22
N CYS A 356 12.32 4.06 -29.17
CA CYS A 356 13.36 3.47 -28.33
C CYS A 356 14.74 3.87 -28.85
N TYR A 357 14.94 3.78 -30.17
CA TYR A 357 16.14 4.27 -30.82
C TYR A 357 16.35 5.76 -30.57
N LEU A 358 15.30 6.58 -30.72
CA LEU A 358 15.38 8.03 -30.48
C LEU A 358 15.90 8.36 -29.08
N ILE A 359 15.31 7.75 -28.05
CA ILE A 359 15.67 8.00 -26.65
C ILE A 359 17.12 7.61 -26.39
N LEU A 360 17.55 6.43 -26.86
CA LEU A 360 18.91 5.94 -26.66
C LEU A 360 19.95 6.76 -27.45
N ALA A 361 19.62 7.14 -28.68
CA ALA A 361 20.52 7.94 -29.50
C ALA A 361 20.69 9.36 -28.96
N VAL A 362 19.62 9.98 -28.44
CA VAL A 362 19.70 11.28 -27.77
C VAL A 362 20.49 11.19 -26.46
N LEU A 363 20.28 10.13 -25.66
CA LEU A 363 21.07 9.91 -24.44
C LEU A 363 22.57 9.76 -24.76
N HIS A 364 22.91 9.00 -25.79
CA HIS A 364 24.30 8.84 -26.24
C HIS A 364 24.88 10.14 -26.80
N PHE A 365 24.09 10.90 -27.56
CA PHE A 365 24.50 12.21 -28.07
C PHE A 365 24.83 13.18 -26.93
N LEU A 366 23.95 13.25 -25.92
CA LEU A 366 24.15 14.08 -24.74
C LEU A 366 25.37 13.63 -23.92
N SER A 367 25.62 12.32 -23.78
CA SER A 367 26.80 11.83 -23.05
C SER A 367 28.12 12.10 -23.81
N CYS A 368 28.13 12.01 -25.14
CA CYS A 368 29.29 12.37 -25.96
C CYS A 368 29.60 13.88 -25.93
N LEU A 369 28.57 14.72 -26.01
CA LEU A 369 28.73 16.17 -25.84
C LEU A 369 29.37 16.50 -24.49
N GLN A 370 29.00 15.78 -23.45
CA GLN A 370 29.59 15.95 -22.12
C GLN A 370 31.04 15.50 -22.02
N SER A 371 31.43 14.40 -22.66
CA SER A 371 32.84 13.98 -22.68
C SER A 371 33.76 14.94 -23.44
N SER A 372 33.19 15.82 -24.27
CA SER A 372 33.94 16.83 -25.04
C SER A 372 34.11 18.18 -24.32
N LEU A 373 33.44 18.39 -23.19
CA LEU A 373 33.58 19.58 -22.36
C LEU A 373 34.78 19.41 -21.40
N PRO A 374 35.72 20.36 -21.32
CA PRO A 374 36.87 20.26 -20.43
C PRO A 374 36.43 20.21 -18.96
N GLU A 375 36.99 19.29 -18.18
CA GLU A 375 36.81 19.20 -16.73
C GLU A 375 37.36 20.49 -16.09
N HIS A 376 36.48 21.28 -15.47
CA HIS A 376 36.84 22.43 -14.64
C HIS A 376 36.48 22.16 -13.18
#